data_AF-A0A9D7VPH3-F1
#
_entry.id   AF-A0A9D7VPH3-F1
#
_cell.length_a   1.000
_cell.length_b   1.000
_cell.length_c   1.000
_cell.angle_alpha   90.00
_cell.angle_beta   90.00
_cell.angle_gamma   90.00
#
_symmetry.space_group_name_H-M   'P 1'
#
loop_
_entity.id
_entity.type
_entity.pdbx_description
1 polymer ?
#
loop_
_entity_poly.entity_id
_entity_poly.type
_entity_poly.pdbx_seq_one_letter_code
_entity_poly.pdbx_strand_id
1 'polypeptide(L)'
;MGGAAGFEFLKGHIAATMALIHGLIAQNALDRHALDAFFTNYLSELPHTRETLALRLVIDQWRQGLRDGQDEHQLRRHFLEVISGGRQGE
;
A
#
# COMPACT_ATOMS: atom_id res chain seq x y z
N MET A 1 -23.81 10.96 4.87
CA MET A 1 -23.26 10.00 5.85
C MET A 1 -22.59 8.81 5.15
N GLY A 2 -21.53 9.03 4.35
CA GLY A 2 -20.88 7.95 3.57
C GLY A 2 -19.35 7.94 3.56
N GLY A 3 -18.69 8.99 4.07
CA GLY A 3 -17.23 9.14 3.95
C GLY A 3 -16.41 8.23 4.87
N ALA A 4 -16.89 7.95 6.09
CA ALA A 4 -16.15 7.12 7.04
C ALA A 4 -16.20 5.61 6.68
N ALA A 5 -17.37 5.09 6.32
CA ALA A 5 -17.53 3.70 5.94
C ALA A 5 -16.80 3.34 4.64
N GLY A 6 -16.85 4.23 3.64
CA GLY A 6 -16.10 4.03 2.38
C GLY A 6 -14.59 4.05 2.58
N PHE A 7 -14.09 4.90 3.49
CA PHE A 7 -12.68 4.96 3.83
C PHE A 7 -12.22 3.68 4.56
N GLU A 8 -12.95 3.21 5.57
CA GLU A 8 -12.63 1.95 6.26
C GLU A 8 -12.69 0.73 5.32
N PHE A 9 -13.65 0.71 4.38
CA PHE A 9 -13.72 -0.32 3.35
C PHE A 9 -12.50 -0.33 2.43
N LEU A 10 -12.02 0.86 2.01
CA LEU A 10 -10.82 1.01 1.19
C LEU A 10 -9.57 0.50 1.93
N LYS A 11 -9.43 0.83 3.22
CA LYS A 11 -8.35 0.30 4.07
C LYS A 11 -8.36 -1.21 4.12
N GLY A 12 -9.55 -1.80 4.36
CA GLY A 12 -9.73 -3.24 4.42
C GLY A 12 -9.33 -3.92 3.11
N HIS A 13 -9.73 -3.36 1.96
CA HIS A 13 -9.39 -3.89 0.63
C HIS A 13 -7.89 -3.85 0.34
N ILE A 14 -7.24 -2.73 0.65
CA ILE A 14 -5.80 -2.61 0.47
C ILE A 14 -5.07 -3.59 1.39
N ALA A 15 -5.43 -3.66 2.67
CA ALA A 15 -4.81 -4.58 3.63
C ALA A 15 -4.97 -6.06 3.21
N ALA A 16 -6.15 -6.46 2.71
CA ALA A 16 -6.38 -7.81 2.20
C ALA A 16 -5.53 -8.12 0.97
N THR A 17 -5.42 -7.16 0.04
CA THR A 17 -4.59 -7.28 -1.16
C THR A 17 -3.12 -7.45 -0.79
N MET A 18 -2.62 -6.66 0.15
CA MET A 18 -1.23 -6.74 0.59
C MET A 18 -0.93 -8.07 1.29
N ALA A 19 -1.83 -8.53 2.16
CA ALA A 19 -1.68 -9.83 2.83
C ALA A 19 -1.58 -10.99 1.82
N LEU A 20 -2.41 -10.96 0.77
CA LEU A 20 -2.37 -11.95 -0.31
C LEU A 20 -1.02 -11.91 -1.02
N ILE A 21 -0.54 -10.74 -1.42
CA ILE A 21 0.74 -10.58 -2.13
C ILE A 21 1.91 -11.08 -1.27
N HIS A 22 1.92 -10.77 0.04
CA HIS A 22 2.92 -11.31 0.95
C HIS A 22 2.87 -12.83 1.06
N GLY A 23 1.67 -13.41 1.13
CA GLY A 23 1.50 -14.87 1.12
C GLY A 23 2.02 -15.53 -0.16
N LEU A 24 1.86 -14.87 -1.31
CA LEU A 24 2.39 -15.34 -2.60
C LEU A 24 3.92 -15.23 -2.66
N ILE A 25 4.51 -14.14 -2.15
CA ILE A 25 5.96 -13.99 -2.03
C ILE A 25 6.55 -15.07 -1.12
N ALA A 26 5.93 -15.33 0.04
CA ALA A 26 6.39 -16.35 0.99
C ALA A 26 6.37 -17.78 0.42
N GLN A 27 5.46 -18.04 -0.53
CA GLN A 27 5.38 -19.30 -1.27
C GLN A 27 6.27 -19.32 -2.53
N ASN A 28 7.10 -18.30 -2.73
CA ASN A 28 7.94 -18.10 -3.90
C ASN A 28 7.14 -18.09 -5.23
N ALA A 29 5.85 -17.75 -5.17
CA ALA A 29 4.97 -17.64 -6.32
C ALA A 29 5.05 -16.25 -7.00
N LEU A 30 5.56 -15.25 -6.28
CA LEU A 30 5.83 -13.91 -6.80
C LEU A 30 7.26 -13.49 -6.43
N ASP A 31 8.00 -13.01 -7.43
CA ASP A 31 9.31 -12.40 -7.22
C ASP A 31 9.16 -10.96 -6.71
N ARG A 32 9.90 -10.66 -5.65
CA ARG A 32 9.82 -9.39 -4.93
C ARG A 32 10.35 -8.21 -5.76
N HIS A 33 11.39 -8.44 -6.57
CA HIS A 33 11.97 -7.41 -7.42
C HIS A 33 11.10 -7.12 -8.64
N ALA A 34 10.55 -8.15 -9.28
CA ALA A 34 9.60 -8.02 -10.37
C ALA A 34 8.35 -7.25 -9.93
N LEU A 35 7.88 -7.50 -8.71
CA LEU A 35 6.75 -6.79 -8.13
C LEU A 35 7.05 -5.30 -7.87
N ASP A 36 8.21 -4.98 -7.29
CA ASP A 36 8.63 -3.57 -7.13
C ASP A 36 8.76 -2.86 -8.48
N ALA A 37 9.33 -3.53 -9.49
CA ALA A 37 9.42 -2.98 -10.85
C ALA A 37 8.03 -2.71 -11.44
N PHE A 38 7.07 -3.62 -11.26
CA PHE A 38 5.68 -3.41 -11.68
C PHE A 38 5.09 -2.15 -11.05
N PHE A 39 5.19 -2.00 -9.73
CA PHE A 39 4.63 -0.80 -9.07
C PHE A 39 5.36 0.48 -9.43
N THR A 40 6.66 0.40 -9.73
CA THR A 40 7.42 1.53 -10.27
C THR A 40 6.82 2.03 -11.58
N ASN A 41 6.52 1.12 -12.51
CA ASN A 41 5.92 1.46 -13.79
C ASN A 41 4.46 1.92 -13.63
N TYR A 42 3.68 1.25 -12.78
CA TYR A 42 2.32 1.66 -12.48
C TYR A 42 2.25 3.11 -11.95
N LEU A 43 3.15 3.48 -11.05
CA LEU A 43 3.19 4.83 -10.46
C LEU A 43 3.68 5.90 -11.44
N SER A 44 4.53 5.55 -12.41
CA SER A 44 4.98 6.51 -13.44
C SER A 44 3.86 6.83 -14.44
N GLU A 45 2.97 5.87 -14.72
CA GLU A 45 1.81 6.02 -15.61
C GLU A 45 0.61 6.70 -14.93
N LEU A 46 0.55 6.67 -13.60
CA LEU A 46 -0.53 7.29 -12.85
C LEU A 46 -0.53 8.82 -13.11
N PRO A 47 -1.70 9.50 -13.25
CA PRO A 47 -1.76 10.96 -13.31
C PRO A 47 -1.22 11.60 -12.02
N HIS A 48 -0.62 12.78 -12.09
CA HIS A 48 -0.11 13.50 -10.91
C HIS A 48 -1.16 14.50 -10.40
N THR A 49 -2.21 14.00 -9.74
CA THR A 49 -3.32 14.81 -9.20
C THR A 49 -3.48 14.64 -7.70
N ARG A 50 -4.17 15.59 -7.04
CA ARG A 50 -4.52 15.48 -5.61
C ARG A 50 -5.31 14.22 -5.29
N GLU A 51 -6.14 13.76 -6.20
CA GLU A 51 -6.94 12.54 -6.05
C GLU A 51 -6.07 11.29 -6.03
N THR A 52 -5.01 11.26 -6.85
CA THR A 52 -4.07 10.13 -6.93
C THR A 52 -3.00 10.14 -5.83
N LEU A 53 -2.79 11.27 -5.15
CA LEU A 53 -1.70 11.44 -4.19
C LEU A 53 -1.75 10.42 -3.05
N ALA A 54 -2.93 10.15 -2.51
CA ALA A 54 -3.11 9.17 -1.44
C ALA A 54 -2.71 7.75 -1.89
N LEU A 55 -3.09 7.36 -3.12
CA LEU A 55 -2.73 6.07 -3.70
C LEU A 55 -1.22 5.95 -3.92
N ARG A 56 -0.58 7.03 -4.40
CA ARG A 56 0.87 7.08 -4.59
C ARG A 56 1.62 6.84 -3.29
N LEU A 57 1.26 7.58 -2.23
CA LEU A 57 1.90 7.47 -0.92
C LEU A 57 1.78 6.05 -0.34
N VAL A 58 0.61 5.44 -0.47
CA VAL A 58 0.37 4.06 -0.02
C VAL A 58 1.28 3.07 -0.76
N ILE A 59 1.34 3.16 -2.08
CA ILE A 59 2.13 2.22 -2.89
C ILE A 59 3.62 2.46 -2.67
N ASP A 60 4.08 3.70 -2.56
CA ASP A 60 5.49 4.02 -2.32
C ASP A 60 5.98 3.48 -0.97
N GLN A 61 5.20 3.66 0.10
CA GLN A 61 5.58 3.11 1.40
C GLN A 61 5.63 1.59 1.39
N TRP A 62 4.67 0.96 0.71
CA TRP A 62 4.66 -0.50 0.64
C TRP A 62 5.80 -1.05 -0.24
N ARG A 63 6.13 -0.39 -1.36
CA ARG A 63 7.33 -0.69 -2.16
C ARG A 63 8.60 -0.57 -1.34
N GLN A 64 8.71 0.43 -0.47
CA GLN A 64 9.84 0.58 0.41
C GLN A 64 9.97 -0.62 1.35
N GLY A 65 8.88 -1.05 2.01
CA GLY A 65 8.93 -2.25 2.83
C GLY A 65 9.17 -3.53 2.02
N LEU A 66 8.73 -3.61 0.75
CA LEU A 66 9.18 -4.64 -0.17
C LEU A 66 10.71 -4.57 -0.35
N ARG A 67 11.34 -3.44 -0.59
CA ARG A 67 12.81 -3.40 -0.73
C ARG A 67 13.55 -3.78 0.55
N ASP A 68 13.01 -3.41 1.70
CA ASP A 68 13.65 -3.56 3.00
C ASP A 68 13.51 -4.97 3.60
N GLY A 69 12.90 -5.92 2.89
CA GLY A 69 12.74 -7.27 3.42
C GLY A 69 11.65 -7.39 4.49
N GLN A 70 10.87 -6.35 4.77
CA GLN A 70 9.86 -6.33 5.83
C GLN A 70 8.81 -7.44 5.65
N ASP A 71 8.38 -7.99 6.78
CA ASP A 71 7.26 -8.94 6.84
C ASP A 71 5.89 -8.22 6.73
N GLU A 72 4.85 -9.01 6.48
CA GLU A 72 3.48 -8.52 6.28
C GLU A 72 2.96 -7.69 7.46
N HIS A 73 3.25 -8.12 8.70
CA HIS A 73 2.77 -7.46 9.90
C HIS A 73 3.42 -6.10 10.12
N GLN A 74 4.69 -5.95 9.74
CA GLN A 74 5.41 -4.67 9.79
C GLN A 74 4.87 -3.69 8.74
N LEU A 75 4.62 -4.17 7.52
CA LEU A 75 4.07 -3.37 6.43
C LEU A 75 2.63 -2.93 6.70
N ARG A 76 1.79 -3.83 7.22
CA ARG A 76 0.42 -3.53 7.63
C ARG A 76 0.38 -2.43 8.70
N ARG A 77 1.27 -2.48 9.70
CA ARG A 77 1.34 -1.44 10.75
C ARG A 77 1.71 -0.08 10.18
N HIS A 78 2.80 0.01 9.41
CA HIS A 78 3.22 1.27 8.77
C HIS A 78 2.13 1.87 7.88
N PHE A 79 1.47 1.01 7.10
CA PHE A 79 0.36 1.39 6.25
C PHE A 79 -0.83 1.96 7.04
N LEU A 80 -1.24 1.29 8.12
CA LEU A 80 -2.33 1.76 8.98
C LEU A 80 -1.98 3.08 9.67
N GLU A 81 -0.71 3.28 10.05
CA GLU A 81 -0.21 4.53 10.62
C GLU A 81 -0.27 5.68 9.62
N VAL A 82 0.15 5.50 8.36
CA VAL A 82 0.08 6.54 7.32
C VAL A 82 -1.36 6.92 7.00
N ILE A 83 -2.25 5.93 6.94
CA ILE A 83 -3.65 6.18 6.70
C ILE A 83 -4.35 6.85 7.89
N SER A 84 -3.95 6.52 9.11
CA SER A 84 -4.56 7.09 10.33
C SER A 84 -3.96 8.46 10.68
N GLY A 85 -2.70 8.73 10.32
CA GLY A 85 -1.98 9.98 10.55
C GLY A 85 -2.33 11.12 9.60
N GLY A 86 -3.17 10.89 8.58
CA GLY A 86 -3.66 11.93 7.67
C GLY A 86 -4.69 12.91 8.26
N ARG A 87 -5.07 12.75 9.54
CA ARG A 87 -5.89 13.70 10.31
C ARG A 87 -5.31 13.87 11.72
N GLN A 88 -4.10 14.41 11.83
CA GLN A 88 -3.68 15.14 13.02
C GLN A 88 -2.95 16.42 12.60
N GLY A 89 -3.74 17.30 11.98
CA GLY A 89 -3.47 18.74 11.96
C GLY A 89 -4.76 19.38 12.45
N GLU A 90 -4.64 20.10 13.57
CA GLU A 90 -5.67 20.67 14.47
C GLU A 90 -6.14 19.76 15.61
#